data_AF-A0A2I1H0G2-F1
#
_entry.id   AF-A0A2I1H0G2-F1
#
_cell.length_a   1.000
_cell.length_b   1.000
_cell.length_c   1.000
_cell.angle_alpha   90.00
_cell.angle_beta   90.00
_cell.angle_gamma   90.00
#
_symmetry.space_group_name_H-M   'P 1'
#
loop_
_entity.id
_entity.type
_entity.pdbx_description
1 polymer ?
#
loop_
_entity_poly.entity_id
_entity_poly.type
_entity_poly.pdbx_seq_one_letter_code
_entity_poly.pdbx_strand_id
1 'polypeptide(L)'
;HYYADVDKTRIEIKRLIEDGEWDTKEFTEMRENLLKLLEIKHNPIDNEVIMKKLEKLEELEKSYDKKLEKLDKLEKLEELLEEIRAK
;
A
#
# COMPACT_ATOMS: atom_id res chain seq x y z
N HIS A 1 -4.65 -24.58 35.40
CA HIS A 1 -5.54 -24.02 34.36
C HIS A 1 -4.82 -22.92 33.62
N TYR A 2 -4.19 -23.26 32.49
CA TYR A 2 -3.55 -22.29 31.60
C TYR A 2 -4.64 -21.72 30.69
N TYR A 3 -5.51 -20.88 31.24
CA TYR A 3 -6.46 -20.13 30.43
C TYR A 3 -5.63 -19.03 29.78
N ALA A 4 -5.24 -19.23 28.52
CA ALA A 4 -4.80 -18.11 27.71
C ALA A 4 -5.92 -17.07 27.78
N ASP A 5 -5.59 -15.93 28.36
CA ASP A 5 -6.57 -14.88 28.62
C ASP A 5 -7.16 -14.47 27.26
N VAL A 6 -8.42 -14.83 27.03
CA VAL A 6 -9.11 -14.59 25.76
C VAL A 6 -9.01 -13.11 25.39
N ASP A 7 -8.98 -12.24 26.40
CA ASP A 7 -8.82 -10.81 26.25
C ASP A 7 -7.41 -10.42 25.78
N LYS A 8 -6.34 -11.07 26.25
CA LYS A 8 -4.98 -10.86 25.72
C LYS A 8 -4.87 -11.27 24.26
N THR A 9 -5.52 -12.38 23.89
CA THR A 9 -5.54 -12.86 22.50
C THR A 9 -6.28 -11.87 21.60
N ARG A 10 -7.41 -11.32 22.07
CA ARG A 10 -8.15 -10.26 21.35
C ARG A 10 -7.30 -9.00 21.16
N ILE A 11 -6.56 -8.58 22.18
CA ILE A 11 -5.69 -7.39 22.13
C ILE A 11 -4.60 -7.58 21.07
N GLU A 12 -3.90 -8.71 21.09
CA GLU A 12 -2.80 -8.94 20.14
C GLU A 12 -3.28 -9.07 18.69
N ILE A 13 -4.41 -9.74 18.45
CA ILE A 13 -4.96 -9.84 17.08
C ILE A 13 -5.39 -8.48 16.54
N LYS A 14 -5.97 -7.61 17.37
CA LYS A 14 -6.29 -6.23 16.97
C LYS A 14 -5.03 -5.46 16.60
N ARG A 15 -3.95 -5.60 17.40
CA ARG A 15 -2.66 -4.99 17.08
C ARG A 15 -2.10 -5.48 15.74
N LEU A 16 -2.12 -6.81 15.49
CA LEU A 16 -1.67 -7.36 14.21
C LEU A 16 -2.49 -6.85 13.02
N ILE A 17 -3.79 -6.63 13.20
CA ILE A 17 -4.65 -6.01 12.16
C ILE A 17 -4.20 -4.58 11.91
N GLU A 18 -4.04 -3.77 12.96
CA GLU A 18 -3.62 -2.37 12.87
C GLU A 18 -2.22 -2.22 12.24
N ASP A 19 -1.30 -3.13 12.57
CA ASP A 19 0.06 -3.17 12.03
C ASP A 19 0.10 -3.73 10.59
N GLY A 20 -1.02 -4.26 10.08
CA GLY A 20 -1.12 -4.89 8.76
C GLY A 20 -0.41 -6.25 8.65
N GLU A 21 0.00 -6.83 9.78
CA GLU A 21 0.65 -8.13 9.90
C GLU A 21 -0.36 -9.29 9.94
N TRP A 22 -1.62 -9.00 10.24
CA TRP A 22 -2.68 -9.99 10.27
C TRP A 22 -2.94 -10.53 8.88
N ASP A 23 -3.23 -9.68 7.88
CA ASP A 23 -3.76 -10.04 6.57
C ASP A 23 -2.73 -10.63 5.59
N THR A 24 -2.28 -11.85 5.92
CA THR A 24 -1.53 -12.78 5.06
C THR A 24 -2.43 -13.47 4.03
N LYS A 25 -1.85 -13.95 2.92
CA LYS A 25 -2.56 -14.80 1.93
C LYS A 25 -2.73 -16.26 2.38
N GLU A 26 -2.02 -16.66 3.43
CA GLU A 26 -2.07 -18.02 3.98
C GLU A 26 -3.05 -18.13 5.15
N PHE A 27 -3.66 -19.30 5.30
CA PHE A 27 -4.57 -19.64 6.41
C PHE A 27 -5.79 -18.72 6.55
N THR A 28 -6.26 -18.13 5.45
CA THR A 28 -7.42 -17.22 5.42
C THR A 28 -8.64 -17.80 6.14
N GLU A 29 -8.99 -19.05 5.87
CA GLU A 29 -10.13 -19.72 6.51
C GLU A 29 -9.94 -19.87 8.04
N MET A 30 -8.74 -20.25 8.48
CA MET A 30 -8.43 -20.40 9.91
C MET A 30 -8.47 -19.05 10.63
N ARG A 31 -7.97 -17.99 9.98
CA ARG A 31 -7.95 -16.63 10.52
C ARG A 31 -9.36 -16.03 10.60
N GLU A 32 -10.20 -16.23 9.59
CA GLU A 32 -11.61 -15.85 9.65
C GLU A 32 -12.36 -16.59 10.76
N ASN A 33 -12.12 -17.89 10.91
CA ASN A 33 -12.71 -18.68 12.00
C ASN A 33 -12.25 -18.18 13.38
N LEU A 34 -10.99 -17.77 13.52
CA LEU A 34 -10.46 -17.21 14.76
C LEU A 34 -11.09 -15.84 15.09
N LEU A 35 -11.30 -14.98 14.11
CA LEU A 35 -12.02 -13.71 14.29
C LEU A 35 -13.47 -13.92 14.73
N LYS A 36 -14.18 -14.88 14.13
CA LYS A 36 -15.53 -15.28 14.54
C LYS A 36 -15.57 -15.80 15.97
N LEU A 37 -14.64 -16.69 16.35
CA LEU A 37 -14.53 -17.24 17.70
C LEU A 37 -14.26 -16.17 18.77
N LEU A 38 -13.48 -15.15 18.42
CA LEU A 38 -13.11 -14.06 19.34
C LEU A 38 -14.10 -12.87 19.28
N GLU A 39 -15.12 -12.94 18.44
CA GLU A 39 -16.11 -11.88 18.20
C GLU A 39 -15.46 -10.56 17.74
N ILE A 40 -14.34 -10.64 17.02
CA ILE A 40 -13.65 -9.48 16.46
C ILE A 40 -14.29 -9.15 15.12
N LYS A 41 -14.88 -7.95 15.03
CA LYS A 41 -15.31 -7.40 13.74
C LYS A 41 -14.09 -6.93 12.98
N HIS A 42 -13.68 -7.71 11.97
CA HIS A 42 -12.64 -7.35 11.02
C HIS A 42 -13.21 -7.47 9.62
N ASN A 43 -13.04 -6.46 8.80
CA ASN A 43 -13.34 -6.54 7.38
C ASN A 43 -11.99 -6.76 6.66
N PRO A 44 -11.70 -7.97 6.15
CA PRO A 44 -10.38 -8.31 5.58
C PRO A 44 -10.06 -7.51 4.30
N ILE A 45 -11.07 -6.87 3.72
CA ILE A 45 -10.86 -5.78 2.77
C ILE A 45 -10.62 -4.53 3.63
N ASP A 46 -9.42 -4.43 4.21
CA ASP A 46 -8.99 -3.17 4.83
C ASP A 46 -8.65 -2.19 3.71
N ASN A 47 -9.74 -1.64 3.17
CA ASN A 47 -9.76 -0.72 2.06
C ASN A 47 -8.92 0.53 2.39
N GLU A 48 -8.67 0.84 3.67
CA GLU A 48 -7.90 2.00 4.09
C GLU A 48 -6.41 1.86 3.75
N VAL A 49 -5.80 0.71 4.05
CA VAL A 49 -4.38 0.47 3.71
C VAL A 49 -4.19 0.38 2.20
N ILE A 50 -5.13 -0.25 1.49
CA ILE A 50 -5.14 -0.30 0.03
C ILE A 50 -5.30 1.11 -0.55
N MET A 51 -6.21 1.93 -0.01
CA MET A 51 -6.46 3.29 -0.46
C MET A 51 -5.25 4.20 -0.23
N LYS A 52 -4.59 4.12 0.94
CA LYS A 52 -3.32 4.85 1.19
C LYS A 52 -2.21 4.44 0.22
N LYS A 53 -2.14 3.15 -0.17
CA LYS A 53 -1.18 2.68 -1.17
C LYS A 53 -1.53 3.18 -2.57
N LEU A 54 -2.82 3.22 -2.92
CA LEU A 54 -3.30 3.76 -4.20
C LEU A 54 -3.03 5.27 -4.32
N GLU A 55 -3.31 6.04 -3.27
CA GLU A 55 -3.01 7.49 -3.24
C GLU A 55 -1.53 7.77 -3.48
N LYS A 56 -0.63 7.02 -2.82
CA LYS A 56 0.81 7.14 -3.04
C LYS A 56 1.24 6.77 -4.45
N LEU A 57 0.60 5.76 -5.06
CA LEU A 57 0.87 5.38 -6.45
C LEU A 57 0.41 6.47 -7.42
N GLU A 58 -0.74 7.08 -7.19
CA GLU A 58 -1.26 8.18 -8.01
C GLU A 58 -0.37 9.43 -7.93
N GLU A 59 0.12 9.77 -6.73
CA GLU A 59 1.08 10.86 -6.56
C GLU A 59 2.41 10.59 -7.29
N LEU A 60 2.87 9.33 -7.26
CA LEU A 60 4.08 8.92 -7.93
C LEU A 60 3.93 8.98 -9.46
N GLU A 61 2.80 8.53 -10.00
CA GLU A 61 2.46 8.62 -11.43
C GLU A 61 2.48 10.08 -11.91
N LYS A 62 1.79 10.97 -11.20
CA LYS A 62 1.82 12.43 -11.49
C LYS A 62 3.23 13.03 -11.44
N SER A 63 4.10 12.50 -10.58
CA SER A 63 5.50 12.93 -10.51
C SER A 63 6.29 12.48 -11.73
N TYR A 64 6.06 11.26 -12.20
CA TYR A 64 6.69 10.74 -13.42
C TYR A 64 6.24 11.48 -14.67
N ASP A 65 4.95 11.77 -14.82
CA ASP A 65 4.43 12.55 -15.96
C ASP A 65 5.12 13.92 -16.06
N LYS A 66 5.23 14.63 -14.93
CA LYS A 66 5.93 15.92 -14.87
C LYS A 66 7.42 15.82 -15.21
N LYS A 67 8.07 14.70 -14.89
CA LYS A 67 9.48 14.47 -15.26
C LYS A 67 9.59 14.17 -16.75
N LEU A 68 8.65 13.41 -17.32
CA LEU A 68 8.61 13.09 -18.74
C LEU A 68 8.42 14.37 -19.59
N GLU A 69 7.48 15.24 -19.22
CA GLU A 69 7.30 16.52 -19.91
C GLU A 69 8.56 17.42 -19.90
N LYS A 70 9.36 17.36 -18.82
CA LYS A 70 10.62 18.10 -18.74
C LYS A 70 11.69 17.47 -19.63
N LEU A 71 11.70 16.15 -19.74
CA LEU A 71 12.61 15.43 -20.61
C LEU A 71 12.34 15.75 -22.08
N ASP A 72 11.07 15.74 -22.51
CA ASP A 72 10.67 16.10 -23.87
C ASP A 72 11.08 17.53 -24.24
N LYS A 73 11.02 18.46 -23.27
CA LYS A 73 11.48 19.84 -23.47
C LYS A 73 12.99 19.93 -23.60
N LEU A 74 13.73 19.09 -22.87
CA LEU A 74 15.18 19.06 -22.91
C LEU A 74 15.68 18.50 -24.26
N GLU A 75 15.06 17.44 -24.75
CA GLU A 75 15.35 16.84 -26.06
C GLU A 75 15.19 17.87 -27.20
N LYS A 76 14.07 18.60 -27.20
CA LYS A 76 13.84 19.69 -28.19
C LYS A 76 14.88 20.81 -28.11
N LEU A 77 15.36 21.15 -26.91
CA LEU A 77 16.42 22.15 -26.76
C LEU A 77 17.76 21.65 -27.29
N GLU A 78 18.05 20.35 -27.12
CA GLU A 78 19.25 19.72 -27.64
C GLU A 78 19.25 19.69 -29.17
N GLU A 79 18.12 19.34 -29.80
CA GLU A 79 17.95 19.43 -31.26
C GLU A 79 18.20 20.85 -31.80
N LEU A 80 17.60 21.86 -31.16
CA LEU A 80 17.80 23.27 -31.55
C LEU A 80 19.26 23.73 -31.38
N LEU A 81 19.96 23.25 -30.35
CA LEU A 81 21.38 23.55 -30.14
C LEU A 81 22.26 22.94 -31.23
N GLU A 82 21.98 21.71 -31.64
CA GLU A 82 22.69 21.06 -32.77
C GLU A 82 22.42 21.78 -34.09
N GLU A 83 21.19 22.23 -34.36
CA GLU A 83 20.87 23.04 -35.54
C GLU A 83 21.61 24.38 -35.57
N ILE A 84 21.79 25.03 -34.42
CA ILE A 84 22.57 26.28 -34.32
C ILE A 84 24.06 26.00 -34.55
N ARG A 85 24.59 24.90 -33.98
CA ARG A 85 26.00 24.52 -34.16
C ARG A 85 26.34 24.12 -35.60
N ALA A 86 25.38 23.61 -36.35
CA ALA A 86 25.54 23.19 -37.73
C ALA A 86 25.47 24.35 -38.76
N LYS A 87 25.08 25.56 -38.34
CA LYS A 87 25.00 26.78 -39.16
C LYS A 87 26.25 27.64 -39.00
#